data_AF-A0AAW0BLW4-F1
#
_entry.id   AF-A0AAW0BLW4-F1
#
_cell.length_a   1.000
_cell.length_b   1.000
_cell.length_c   1.000
_cell.angle_alpha   90.00
_cell.angle_beta   90.00
_cell.angle_gamma   90.00
#
_symmetry.space_group_name_H-M   'P 1'
#
loop_
_entity.id
_entity.type
_entity.pdbx_description
1 polymer ?
#
loop_
_entity_poly.entity_id
_entity_poly.type
_entity_poly.pdbx_seq_one_letter_code
_entity_poly.pdbx_strand_id
1 'polypeptide(L)'
;MHRALNIAEIVHLIFAHLISPVGPLSHPHDPSRETPQHNGSLAALARTCTRFRDPALDLLWREQNTLTNLLRCLGPAHLWEGPLDVHESPQRRVFRIKGSIQSADCQSLLAHACRIRRLSLNLEQMTICGDSVFDMIRELPRDFLCPNLTSLHLNVGQIYLVPRAGLFFLVQAL
;
A
#
# COMPACT_ATOMS: atom_id res chain seq x y z
N MET A 1 12.04 27.24 10.36
CA MET A 1 11.58 26.91 8.99
C MET A 1 11.31 28.18 8.22
N HIS A 2 11.70 28.24 6.94
CA HIS A 2 11.48 29.42 6.09
C HIS A 2 9.98 29.69 5.88
N ARG A 3 9.55 30.97 5.88
CA ARG A 3 8.12 31.34 5.79
C ARG A 3 7.41 30.80 4.55
N ALA A 4 8.14 30.61 3.44
CA ALA A 4 7.59 30.03 2.21
C ALA A 4 7.08 28.58 2.40
N LEU A 5 7.72 27.80 3.28
CA LEU A 5 7.29 26.42 3.59
C LEU A 5 6.04 26.38 4.49
N ASN A 6 5.55 27.55 4.92
CA ASN A 6 4.27 27.65 5.60
C ASN A 6 3.09 27.81 4.64
N ILE A 7 3.33 27.99 3.35
CA ILE A 7 2.28 28.15 2.34
C ILE A 7 1.93 26.76 1.81
N ALA A 8 0.67 26.34 1.96
CA ALA A 8 0.23 24.98 1.62
C ALA A 8 0.42 24.69 0.13
N GLU A 9 0.22 25.69 -0.72
CA GLU A 9 0.38 25.66 -2.16
C GLU A 9 1.84 25.39 -2.54
N ILE A 10 2.80 26.03 -1.86
CA ILE A 10 4.23 25.80 -2.09
C ILE A 10 4.61 24.37 -1.72
N VAL A 11 4.10 23.87 -0.59
CA VAL A 11 4.31 22.48 -0.17
C VAL A 11 3.71 21.50 -1.18
N HIS A 12 2.51 21.79 -1.69
CA HIS A 12 1.85 20.97 -2.70
C HIS A 12 2.62 20.96 -4.03
N LEU A 13 3.16 22.11 -4.46
CA LEU A 13 4.00 22.22 -5.65
C LEU A 13 5.29 21.39 -5.51
N ILE A 14 5.96 21.47 -4.36
CA ILE A 14 7.15 20.65 -4.08
C ILE A 14 6.80 19.16 -4.24
N PHE A 15 5.69 18.70 -3.66
CA PHE A 15 5.31 17.30 -3.77
C PHE A 15 4.85 16.89 -5.17
N ALA A 16 4.18 17.77 -5.91
CA ALA A 16 3.79 17.53 -7.29
C ALA A 16 5.03 17.27 -8.18
N HIS A 17 6.12 18.01 -7.96
CA HIS A 17 7.39 17.76 -8.65
C HIS A 17 8.04 16.43 -8.32
N LEU A 18 7.87 15.93 -7.09
CA LEU A 18 8.39 14.62 -6.70
C LEU A 18 7.60 13.48 -7.35
N ILE A 19 6.29 13.64 -7.52
CA ILE A 19 5.39 12.61 -8.03
C ILE A 19 5.34 12.58 -9.56
N SER A 20 5.78 13.65 -10.22
CA SER A 20 5.84 13.70 -11.67
C SER A 20 6.72 12.57 -12.22
N PRO A 21 6.16 11.64 -13.03
CA PRO A 21 6.93 10.57 -13.66
C PRO A 21 7.86 11.09 -14.77
N VAL A 22 7.79 12.40 -15.06
CA VAL A 22 8.61 13.09 -16.04
C VAL A 22 9.62 13.94 -15.28
N GLY A 23 10.80 13.36 -15.05
CA GLY A 23 11.99 14.19 -14.98
C GLY A 23 12.12 14.94 -16.32
N PRO A 24 12.65 16.17 -16.37
CA PRO A 24 12.75 16.97 -17.59
C PRO A 24 13.57 16.34 -18.74
N LEU A 25 14.07 15.11 -18.57
CA LEU A 25 14.93 14.39 -19.53
C LEU A 25 14.40 12.99 -19.94
N SER A 26 13.16 12.62 -19.61
CA SER A 26 12.68 11.25 -19.87
C SER A 26 11.82 11.14 -21.14
N HIS A 27 12.24 10.26 -22.07
CA HIS A 27 11.64 10.03 -23.39
C HIS A 27 10.18 9.52 -23.34
N PRO A 28 9.33 9.83 -24.35
CA PRO A 28 7.89 9.62 -24.29
C PRO A 28 7.38 8.18 -24.44
N HIS A 29 8.24 7.16 -24.59
CA HIS A 29 7.82 5.87 -25.15
C HIS A 29 8.46 4.64 -24.48
N ASP A 30 8.53 4.61 -23.14
CA ASP A 30 8.90 3.40 -22.40
C ASP A 30 7.66 2.71 -21.79
N PRO A 31 7.22 1.56 -22.33
CA PRO A 31 6.06 0.81 -21.83
C PRO A 31 6.32 0.04 -20.52
N SER A 32 7.54 0.09 -19.98
CA SER A 32 7.88 -0.53 -18.68
C SER A 32 7.55 0.35 -17.46
N ARG A 33 6.71 1.39 -17.64
CA ARG A 33 6.17 2.26 -16.57
C ARG A 33 5.13 1.52 -15.71
N GLU A 34 5.56 0.43 -15.09
CA GLU A 34 4.83 -0.21 -14.02
C GLU A 34 5.16 0.49 -12.69
N THR A 35 4.16 1.24 -12.24
CA THR A 35 3.86 1.59 -10.85
C THR A 35 4.52 2.84 -10.24
N PRO A 36 3.83 3.52 -9.30
CA PRO A 36 4.42 4.57 -8.48
C PRO A 36 5.45 3.91 -7.55
N GLN A 37 6.66 3.77 -8.06
CA GLN A 37 7.79 3.27 -7.29
C GLN A 37 7.95 4.16 -6.06
N HIS A 38 7.95 3.52 -4.89
CA HIS A 38 8.02 4.15 -3.58
C HIS A 38 8.95 5.35 -3.58
N ASN A 39 8.36 6.54 -3.56
CA ASN A 39 9.09 7.77 -3.70
C ASN A 39 9.82 8.01 -2.38
N GLY A 40 11.06 7.54 -2.27
CA GLY A 40 11.89 7.64 -1.07
C GLY A 40 11.96 9.08 -0.55
N SER A 41 11.85 10.05 -1.46
CA SER A 41 11.72 11.48 -1.18
C SER A 41 10.46 11.82 -0.35
N LEU A 42 9.28 11.28 -0.70
CA LEU A 42 8.06 11.48 0.09
C LEU A 42 8.17 10.84 1.47
N ALA A 43 8.74 9.63 1.55
CA ALA A 43 8.98 8.97 2.83
C ALA A 43 9.97 9.75 3.71
N ALA A 44 11.03 10.32 3.10
CA ALA A 44 11.97 11.18 3.80
C ALA A 44 11.29 12.47 4.29
N LEU A 45 10.52 13.14 3.43
CA LEU A 45 9.75 14.35 3.77
C LEU A 45 8.78 14.09 4.92
N ALA A 46 8.07 12.97 4.88
CA ALA A 46 7.14 12.59 5.95
C ALA A 46 7.82 12.45 7.33
N ARG A 47 9.11 12.12 7.36
CA ARG A 47 9.92 11.99 8.58
C ARG A 47 10.64 13.28 8.99
N THR A 48 10.74 14.28 8.12
CA THR A 48 11.51 15.51 8.42
C THR A 48 10.83 16.43 9.42
N CYS A 49 9.54 16.70 9.26
CA CYS A 49 8.78 17.55 10.17
C CYS A 49 7.29 17.19 10.18
N THR A 50 6.60 17.56 11.25
CA THR A 50 5.15 17.34 11.40
C THR A 50 4.33 18.01 10.30
N ARG A 51 4.79 19.16 9.78
CA ARG A 51 4.10 19.90 8.71
C ARG A 51 4.11 19.17 7.37
N PHE A 52 5.19 18.45 7.07
CA PHE A 52 5.30 17.66 5.83
C PHE A 52 4.78 16.25 6.02
N ARG A 53 4.67 15.77 7.26
CA ARG A 53 4.22 14.43 7.61
C ARG A 53 2.93 14.03 6.91
N ASP A 54 1.84 14.71 7.23
CA ASP A 54 0.52 14.31 6.70
C ASP A 54 0.40 14.46 5.19
N PRO A 55 0.76 15.61 4.57
CA PRO A 55 0.60 15.74 3.13
C PRO A 55 1.58 14.87 2.32
N ALA A 56 2.76 14.54 2.86
CA ALA A 56 3.65 13.57 2.22
C ALA A 56 3.14 12.13 2.38
N LEU A 57 2.57 11.76 3.54
CA LEU A 57 1.95 10.45 3.73
C LEU A 57 0.69 10.28 2.87
N ASP A 58 -0.13 11.32 2.72
CA ASP A 58 -1.31 11.30 1.85
C ASP A 58 -0.91 10.96 0.42
N LEU A 59 0.19 11.52 -0.07
CA LEU A 59 0.68 11.27 -1.42
C LEU A 59 1.42 9.93 -1.55
N LEU A 60 2.19 9.54 -0.53
CA LEU A 60 2.89 8.26 -0.49
C LEU A 60 1.92 7.08 -0.52
N TRP A 61 0.81 7.19 0.21
CA TRP A 61 -0.22 6.15 0.30
C TRP A 61 -1.34 6.32 -0.73
N ARG A 62 -1.41 7.43 -1.47
CA ARG A 62 -2.50 7.72 -2.42
C ARG A 62 -2.76 6.59 -3.41
N GLU A 63 -1.69 6.03 -3.94
CA GLU A 63 -1.73 5.02 -4.99
C GLU A 63 -0.86 3.84 -4.56
N GLN A 64 -1.44 2.64 -4.45
CA GLN A 64 -0.73 1.43 -4.07
C GLN A 64 -0.89 0.36 -5.16
N ASN A 65 0.20 -0.34 -5.45
CA ASN A 65 0.26 -1.47 -6.37
C ASN A 65 0.21 -2.84 -5.65
N THR A 66 0.21 -2.82 -4.32
CA THR A 66 0.18 -4.00 -3.48
C THR A 66 -0.43 -3.69 -2.13
N LEU A 67 -1.10 -4.68 -1.53
CA LEU A 67 -1.53 -4.63 -0.13
C LEU A 67 -0.40 -4.94 0.84
N THR A 68 0.73 -5.49 0.39
CA THR A 68 1.84 -5.88 1.27
C THR A 68 2.30 -4.74 2.16
N ASN A 69 2.38 -3.51 1.64
CA ASN A 69 2.85 -2.35 2.43
C ASN A 69 1.88 -2.02 3.57
N LEU A 70 0.58 -2.13 3.30
CA LEU A 70 -0.48 -1.86 4.25
C LEU A 70 -0.57 -2.96 5.30
N LEU A 71 -0.43 -4.22 4.86
CA LEU A 71 -0.38 -5.38 5.74
C LEU A 71 0.84 -5.30 6.65
N ARG A 72 2.02 -4.86 6.17
CA ARG A 72 3.22 -4.65 7.01
C ARG A 72 3.03 -3.63 8.13
N CYS A 73 1.93 -2.86 8.16
CA CYS A 73 1.58 -2.02 9.31
C CYS A 73 0.97 -2.81 10.48
N LEU A 74 0.60 -4.08 10.29
CA LEU A 74 -0.01 -4.96 11.32
C LEU A 74 0.97 -5.50 12.36
N GLY A 75 2.23 -5.11 12.28
CA GLY A 75 3.22 -5.46 13.28
C GLY A 75 4.63 -5.22 12.78
N PRO A 76 5.61 -5.17 13.70
CA PRO A 76 6.99 -4.89 13.35
C PRO A 76 7.57 -5.94 12.38
N ALA A 77 8.53 -5.50 11.56
CA ALA A 77 9.08 -6.28 10.46
C ALA A 77 9.62 -7.66 10.85
N HIS A 78 10.06 -7.85 12.10
CA HIS A 78 10.57 -9.13 12.60
C HIS A 78 9.48 -10.17 12.87
N LEU A 79 8.20 -9.77 12.93
CA LEU A 79 7.06 -10.70 13.04
C LEU A 79 6.70 -11.27 11.67
N TRP A 80 7.14 -10.66 10.59
CA TRP A 80 6.85 -11.13 9.24
C TRP A 80 7.86 -12.20 8.86
N GLU A 81 7.38 -13.44 8.73
CA GLU A 81 8.12 -14.46 8.03
C GLU A 81 8.16 -14.08 6.56
N GLY A 82 9.36 -14.13 5.97
CA GLY A 82 9.59 -13.84 4.56
C GLY A 82 8.70 -14.70 3.67
N PRO A 83 8.66 -14.38 2.36
CA PRO A 83 7.84 -15.13 1.43
C PRO A 83 8.18 -16.62 1.55
N LEU A 84 7.24 -17.40 2.07
CA LEU A 84 7.35 -18.85 2.01
C LEU A 84 7.25 -19.19 0.53
N ASP A 85 8.32 -19.76 -0.02
CA ASP A 85 8.31 -20.27 -1.39
C ASP A 85 7.23 -21.36 -1.46
N VAL A 86 6.07 -20.99 -2.00
CA VAL A 86 5.07 -21.97 -2.36
C VAL A 86 5.61 -22.62 -3.62
N HIS A 87 6.13 -23.84 -3.47
CA HIS A 87 6.70 -24.65 -4.56
C HIS A 87 5.79 -24.78 -5.81
N GLU A 88 4.50 -24.43 -5.68
CA GLU A 88 3.51 -24.49 -6.74
C GLU A 88 3.33 -23.17 -7.53
N SER A 89 3.93 -22.03 -7.12
CA SER A 89 3.78 -20.74 -7.84
C SER A 89 4.91 -19.75 -7.51
N PRO A 90 5.97 -19.63 -8.33
CA PRO A 90 7.12 -18.74 -8.06
C PRO A 90 6.77 -17.24 -8.02
N GLN A 91 5.56 -16.86 -8.47
CA GLN A 91 5.10 -15.47 -8.50
C GLN A 91 4.31 -15.07 -7.24
N ARG A 92 3.78 -16.03 -6.47
CA ARG A 92 2.96 -15.75 -5.28
C ARG A 92 3.83 -15.75 -4.02
N ARG A 93 3.73 -14.68 -3.25
CA ARG A 93 4.46 -14.53 -1.99
C ARG A 93 3.53 -14.70 -0.81
N VAL A 94 3.71 -15.76 -0.04
CA VAL A 94 2.92 -15.98 1.20
C VAL A 94 3.68 -15.39 2.37
N PHE A 95 3.05 -14.48 3.10
CA PHE A 95 3.61 -13.89 4.30
C PHE A 95 2.83 -14.35 5.52
N ARG A 96 3.55 -14.78 6.56
CA ARG A 96 2.96 -15.15 7.85
C ARG A 96 3.41 -14.16 8.91
N ILE A 97 2.46 -13.69 9.72
CA ILE A 97 2.77 -12.91 10.92
C ILE A 97 2.91 -13.90 12.08
N LYS A 98 4.10 -13.96 12.68
CA LYS A 98 4.35 -14.63 13.96
C LYS A 98 3.91 -13.71 15.08
N GLY A 99 2.91 -14.13 15.85
CA GLY A 99 2.48 -13.42 17.06
C GLY A 99 1.07 -12.86 16.99
N SER A 100 0.66 -12.21 18.08
CA SER A 100 -0.66 -11.58 18.19
C SER A 100 -0.62 -10.18 17.60
N ILE A 101 -1.52 -9.92 16.66
CA ILE A 101 -1.78 -8.57 16.14
C ILE A 101 -2.42 -7.77 17.28
N GLN A 102 -1.88 -6.59 17.59
CA GLN A 102 -2.46 -5.72 18.61
C GLN A 102 -3.43 -4.71 18.00
N SER A 103 -4.37 -4.22 18.81
CA SER A 103 -5.32 -3.18 18.38
C SER A 103 -4.61 -1.92 17.86
N ALA A 104 -3.43 -1.57 18.40
CA ALA A 104 -2.62 -0.44 17.92
C ALA A 104 -2.07 -0.65 16.50
N ASP A 105 -1.78 -1.90 16.13
CA ASP A 105 -1.32 -2.24 14.78
C ASP A 105 -2.48 -2.08 13.77
N CYS A 106 -3.69 -2.48 14.17
CA CYS A 106 -4.91 -2.26 13.39
C CYS A 106 -5.19 -0.77 13.16
N GLN A 107 -5.00 0.08 14.19
CA GLN A 107 -5.15 1.53 14.04
C GLN A 107 -4.13 2.11 13.06
N SER A 108 -2.89 1.64 13.10
CA SER A 108 -1.83 2.07 12.18
C SER A 108 -2.16 1.68 10.73
N LEU A 109 -2.64 0.44 10.53
CA LEU A 109 -3.13 -0.01 9.23
C LEU A 109 -4.25 0.91 8.73
N LEU A 110 -5.29 1.15 9.54
CA LEU A 110 -6.45 1.95 9.13
C LEU A 110 -6.09 3.42 8.85
N ALA A 111 -5.15 3.97 9.60
CA ALA A 111 -4.65 5.35 9.40
C ALA A 111 -3.91 5.52 8.06
N HIS A 112 -3.34 4.45 7.52
CA HIS A 112 -2.75 4.45 6.18
C HIS A 112 -3.76 4.07 5.10
N ALA A 113 -4.65 3.12 5.40
CA ALA A 113 -5.67 2.64 4.47
C ALA A 113 -6.66 3.74 4.07
N CYS A 114 -7.01 4.65 4.98
CA CYS A 114 -7.87 5.80 4.66
C CYS A 114 -7.21 6.79 3.68
N ARG A 115 -5.90 6.73 3.46
CA ARG A 115 -5.19 7.59 2.51
C ARG A 115 -5.15 7.02 1.09
N ILE A 116 -5.44 5.73 0.94
CA ILE A 116 -5.47 5.07 -0.36
C ILE A 116 -6.69 5.54 -1.14
N ARG A 117 -6.42 6.05 -2.35
CA ARG A 117 -7.46 6.44 -3.32
C ARG A 117 -7.43 5.60 -4.58
N ARG A 118 -6.28 5.04 -4.95
CA ARG A 118 -6.17 4.11 -6.07
C ARG A 118 -5.42 2.86 -5.65
N LEU A 119 -5.99 1.72 -5.96
CA LEU A 119 -5.38 0.42 -5.72
C LEU A 119 -5.30 -0.34 -7.03
N SER A 120 -4.10 -0.79 -7.39
CA SER A 120 -3.84 -1.59 -8.60
C SER A 120 -3.22 -2.90 -8.19
N LEU A 121 -3.99 -3.98 -8.12
CA LEU A 121 -3.52 -5.27 -7.65
C LEU A 121 -3.22 -6.18 -8.83
N ASN A 122 -2.00 -6.69 -8.91
CA ASN A 122 -1.68 -7.83 -9.76
C ASN A 122 -1.97 -9.14 -9.00
N LEU A 123 -3.00 -9.87 -9.43
CA LEU A 123 -3.44 -11.10 -8.76
C LEU A 123 -2.45 -12.26 -8.94
N GLU A 124 -1.57 -12.21 -9.95
CA GLU A 124 -0.49 -13.20 -10.11
C GLU A 124 0.59 -13.04 -9.03
N GLN A 125 0.85 -11.80 -8.62
CA GLN A 125 1.87 -11.43 -7.64
C GLN A 125 1.32 -11.19 -6.23
N MET A 126 0.03 -11.47 -6.02
CA MET A 126 -0.64 -11.07 -4.79
C MET A 126 -0.06 -11.79 -3.57
N THR A 127 0.11 -11.00 -2.50
CA THR A 127 0.52 -11.49 -1.19
C THR A 127 -0.66 -12.15 -0.50
N ILE A 128 -0.49 -13.42 -0.11
CA ILE A 128 -1.48 -14.14 0.71
C ILE A 128 -1.00 -14.10 2.16
N CYS A 129 -1.87 -13.71 3.08
CA CYS A 129 -1.61 -13.78 4.52
C CYS A 129 -2.17 -15.06 5.13
N GLY A 130 -1.67 -15.43 6.32
CA GLY A 130 -2.27 -16.54 7.10
C GLY A 130 -3.67 -16.19 7.62
N ASP A 131 -4.44 -17.22 7.99
CA ASP A 131 -5.84 -17.12 8.43
C ASP A 131 -6.05 -16.11 9.58
N SER A 132 -5.07 -15.99 10.48
CA SER A 132 -5.12 -15.04 11.61
C SER A 132 -5.22 -13.56 11.20
N VAL A 133 -4.69 -13.19 10.04
CA VAL A 133 -4.80 -11.82 9.50
C VAL A 133 -6.21 -11.58 8.96
N PHE A 134 -6.80 -12.60 8.32
CA PHE A 134 -8.14 -12.52 7.77
C PHE A 134 -9.20 -12.44 8.87
N ASP A 135 -9.07 -13.26 9.91
CA ASP A 135 -9.97 -13.21 11.06
C ASP A 135 -9.93 -11.83 11.72
N MET A 136 -8.75 -11.24 11.86
CA MET A 136 -8.62 -9.87 12.38
C MET A 136 -9.26 -8.83 11.47
N ILE A 137 -9.02 -8.88 10.15
CA ILE A 137 -9.64 -7.93 9.20
C ILE A 137 -11.16 -8.01 9.28
N ARG A 138 -11.71 -9.21 9.50
CA ARG A 138 -13.15 -9.44 9.65
C ARG A 138 -13.71 -8.83 10.94
N GLU A 139 -12.93 -8.81 12.02
CA GLU A 139 -13.29 -8.22 13.31
C GLU A 139 -13.06 -6.69 13.35
N LEU A 140 -12.57 -6.08 12.27
CA LEU A 140 -12.40 -4.63 12.22
C LEU A 140 -13.78 -3.94 12.22
N PRO A 141 -13.95 -2.84 13.00
CA PRO A 141 -15.22 -2.13 13.13
C PRO A 141 -15.59 -1.28 11.89
N ARG A 142 -15.01 -1.57 10.71
CA ARG A 142 -15.28 -0.85 9.46
C ARG A 142 -15.71 -1.82 8.37
N ASP A 143 -16.72 -1.43 7.63
CA ASP A 143 -17.22 -2.20 6.48
C ASP A 143 -16.18 -2.33 5.35
N PHE A 144 -15.24 -1.37 5.27
CA PHE A 144 -14.20 -1.32 4.24
C PHE A 144 -12.83 -0.95 4.82
N LEU A 145 -11.79 -1.64 4.34
CA LEU A 145 -10.39 -1.41 4.66
C LEU A 145 -9.92 -0.06 4.12
N CYS A 146 -10.29 0.27 2.88
CA CYS A 146 -9.89 1.49 2.17
C CYS A 146 -11.11 2.41 1.93
N PRO A 147 -11.61 3.12 2.96
CA PRO A 147 -12.88 3.85 2.87
C PRO A 147 -12.88 5.00 1.84
N ASN A 148 -11.71 5.47 1.40
CA ASN A 148 -11.57 6.56 0.43
C ASN A 148 -11.13 6.07 -0.96
N LEU A 149 -11.26 4.77 -1.23
CA LEU A 149 -10.89 4.18 -2.51
C LEU A 149 -11.78 4.76 -3.62
N THR A 150 -11.15 5.38 -4.61
CA THR A 150 -11.80 6.00 -5.77
C THR A 150 -11.61 5.18 -7.04
N SER A 151 -10.53 4.38 -7.13
CA SER A 151 -10.23 3.53 -8.28
C SER A 151 -9.65 2.20 -7.85
N LEU A 152 -10.21 1.10 -8.35
CA LEU A 152 -9.70 -0.25 -8.17
C LEU A 152 -9.37 -0.84 -9.54
N HIS A 153 -8.12 -1.24 -9.74
CA HIS A 153 -7.67 -1.98 -10.91
C HIS A 153 -7.19 -3.36 -10.48
N LEU A 154 -7.79 -4.40 -11.03
CA LEU A 154 -7.38 -5.78 -10.81
C LEU A 154 -6.75 -6.28 -12.11
N ASN A 155 -5.44 -6.49 -12.11
CA ASN A 155 -4.77 -7.20 -13.18
C ASN A 155 -4.89 -8.70 -12.89
N VAL A 156 -5.79 -9.32 -13.63
CA VAL A 156 -6.11 -10.72 -13.51
C VAL A 156 -5.37 -11.43 -14.64
N GLY A 157 -4.13 -11.82 -14.38
CA GLY A 157 -3.41 -12.72 -15.29
C GLY A 157 -4.10 -14.09 -15.40
N GLN A 158 -3.63 -14.96 -16.30
CA GLN A 158 -4.35 -16.19 -16.67
C GLN A 158 -4.73 -17.02 -15.42
N ILE A 159 -6.03 -17.01 -15.10
CA ILE A 159 -6.55 -17.47 -13.81
C ILE A 159 -6.53 -19.00 -13.79
N TYR A 160 -5.57 -19.58 -13.09
CA TYR A 160 -5.78 -20.90 -12.49
C TYR A 160 -6.60 -20.70 -11.21
N LEU A 161 -7.92 -20.91 -11.33
CA LEU A 161 -8.89 -20.84 -10.26
C LEU A 161 -8.51 -21.83 -9.14
N VAL A 162 -7.87 -21.32 -8.09
CA VAL A 162 -7.86 -22.00 -6.79
C VAL A 162 -8.83 -21.22 -5.89
N PRO A 163 -9.90 -21.85 -5.41
CA PRO A 163 -10.86 -21.18 -4.55
C PRO A 163 -10.25 -21.03 -3.16
N ARG A 164 -9.83 -19.82 -2.80
CA ARG A 164 -9.63 -19.49 -1.39
C ARG A 164 -10.46 -18.26 -1.05
N ALA A 165 -11.48 -18.51 -0.24
CA ALA A 165 -12.46 -17.54 0.23
C ALA A 165 -11.82 -16.27 0.79
N GLY A 166 -10.62 -16.36 1.38
CA GLY A 166 -9.87 -15.19 1.89
C GLY A 166 -9.59 -14.12 0.84
N LEU A 167 -9.30 -14.48 -0.42
CA LEU A 167 -9.10 -13.50 -1.51
C LEU A 167 -10.40 -12.78 -1.87
N PHE A 168 -11.52 -13.52 -1.89
CA PHE A 168 -12.83 -12.94 -2.11
C PHE A 168 -13.18 -11.96 -0.98
N PHE A 169 -12.92 -12.33 0.27
CA PHE A 169 -13.17 -11.45 1.42
C PHE A 169 -12.29 -10.21 1.42
N LEU A 170 -11.00 -10.30 1.04
CA LEU A 170 -10.13 -9.12 0.95
C LEU A 170 -10.57 -8.18 -0.18
N VAL A 171 -11.02 -8.72 -1.32
CA VAL A 171 -11.60 -7.91 -2.40
C VAL A 171 -12.98 -7.36 -2.03
N GLN A 172 -13.78 -8.08 -1.24
CA GLN A 172 -15.06 -7.58 -0.71
C GLN A 172 -14.87 -6.51 0.36
N ALA A 173 -13.77 -6.58 1.13
CA ALA A 173 -13.42 -5.60 2.16
C ALA A 173 -12.69 -4.36 1.59
N LEU A 174 -12.36 -4.34 0.30
CA LEU A 174 -11.74 -3.20 -0.38
C LEU A 174 -12.78 -2.27 -0.99
#